data_AF-Q96AN5-F1
#
_entry.id   AF-Q96AN5-F1
#
_cell.length_a   1.000
_cell.length_b   1.000
_cell.length_c   1.000
_cell.angle_alpha   90.00
_cell.angle_beta   90.00
_cell.angle_gamma   90.00
#
_symmetry.space_group_name_H-M   'P 1'
#
loop_
_entity.id
_entity.type
_entity.pdbx_description
1 polymer ?
#
loop_
_entity_poly.entity_id
_entity_poly.type
_entity_poly.pdbx_seq_one_letter_code
_entity_poly.pdbx_strand_id
1 'polypeptide(L)'
;MTVELWLRLRGKGLAMLHVTRGVWGSRVRVWPLLPALLGPPRALSSLAAKMGEYRKMWNPREPRDWAQQYRERFIPFSKEQLLRLLIQEFHSSPAEKAALEAFSAHVDFCTLFHYHQILARLQALYDPINPDRETLDQPSLTDPQRLSNEQEVLRALEPLLAQANFSPLSEDTLAYALVVHHPQDEVQVTVNLDQYVYIHFWALGQRVGQMPLKSSVGSRRGFFTKLPPAERRYFKRVVLAARTKRGHLVLKSFKDTPLEGLEQLLPELKVRTPTLQRALLNLMLVVSGVAIFVNVGMVVLTDLKVATSLLLLLFAIFMGLRASKMFGQRRSAQALELAHMLYYRSTSNNSELLSALALRAQDEHTKEALLAHSFLARRPGGTQGSPEETSRWLRSEVENWLLAKSGCEVTFNGTRALAHLQALTPSMGLYPPPGFPKLDPVAPITSEPPQATPSSNIS
;
A
#
# COMPACT_ATOMS: atom_id res chain seq x y z
N MET A 1 44.12 16.71 -10.79
CA MET A 1 42.96 16.23 -11.58
C MET A 1 42.86 14.73 -11.41
N THR A 2 41.77 14.27 -10.82
CA THR A 2 41.37 12.85 -10.76
C THR A 2 40.60 12.55 -12.03
N VAL A 3 41.05 11.54 -12.78
CA VAL A 3 40.30 11.04 -13.94
C VAL A 3 39.76 9.66 -13.59
N GLU A 4 38.45 9.50 -13.74
CA GLU A 4 37.75 8.23 -13.54
C GLU A 4 37.67 7.51 -14.89
N LEU A 5 38.35 6.37 -15.00
CA LEU A 5 38.29 5.53 -16.20
C LEU A 5 37.51 4.24 -15.90
N TRP A 6 36.46 4.01 -16.67
CA TRP A 6 35.63 2.81 -16.59
C TRP A 6 36.09 1.78 -17.62
N LEU A 7 36.62 0.65 -17.15
CA LEU A 7 37.07 -0.45 -18.01
C LEU A 7 36.06 -1.59 -17.97
N ARG A 8 35.63 -2.03 -19.16
CA ARG A 8 34.70 -3.14 -19.34
C ARG A 8 35.49 -4.42 -19.60
N LEU A 9 35.61 -5.29 -18.61
CA LEU A 9 36.35 -6.55 -18.75
C LEU A 9 35.42 -7.68 -19.19
N ARG A 10 35.84 -8.40 -20.25
CA ARG A 10 35.08 -9.49 -20.86
C ARG A 10 34.78 -10.56 -19.81
N GLY A 11 33.49 -10.71 -19.46
CA GLY A 11 32.99 -11.72 -18.53
C GLY A 11 32.94 -11.34 -17.04
N LYS A 12 33.45 -10.17 -16.61
CA LYS A 12 33.47 -9.77 -15.18
C LYS A 12 33.05 -8.34 -14.87
N GLY A 13 32.25 -7.71 -15.73
CA GLY A 13 31.63 -6.41 -15.44
C GLY A 13 32.60 -5.22 -15.51
N LEU A 14 32.13 -4.08 -14.99
CA LEU A 14 32.83 -2.79 -15.02
C LEU A 14 33.74 -2.64 -13.79
N ALA A 15 35.02 -2.34 -14.01
CA ALA A 15 35.96 -1.95 -12.97
C ALA A 15 36.28 -0.46 -13.11
N MET A 16 36.25 0.27 -11.99
CA MET A 16 36.54 1.70 -11.92
C MET A 16 37.99 1.89 -11.47
N LEU A 17 38.76 2.69 -12.20
CA LEU A 17 40.17 2.96 -11.89
C LEU A 17 40.34 4.45 -11.58
N HIS A 18 40.75 4.78 -10.35
CA HIS A 18 41.08 6.15 -9.96
C HIS A 18 42.54 6.45 -10.31
N VAL A 19 42.77 7.34 -11.28
CA VAL A 19 44.12 7.84 -11.59
C VAL A 19 44.26 9.26 -11.03
N THR A 20 45.03 9.38 -9.95
CA THR A 20 45.41 10.68 -9.38
C THR A 20 46.73 11.14 -10.02
N ARG A 21 46.69 12.18 -10.87
CA ARG A 21 47.91 12.78 -11.44
C ARG A 21 48.55 13.72 -10.41
N GLY A 22 49.52 13.20 -9.64
CA GLY A 22 50.40 13.98 -8.75
C GLY A 22 51.68 14.40 -9.47
N VAL A 23 52.25 15.54 -9.05
CA VAL A 23 53.36 16.26 -9.71
C VAL A 23 54.70 15.47 -9.76
N TRP A 24 54.81 14.35 -9.05
CA TRP A 24 55.98 13.46 -9.09
C TRP A 24 55.51 12.00 -9.14
N GLY A 25 55.68 11.35 -10.28
CA GLY A 25 55.57 9.90 -10.45
C GLY A 25 54.15 9.32 -10.34
N SER A 26 53.72 8.61 -11.38
CA SER A 26 52.49 7.81 -11.42
C SER A 26 52.55 6.66 -10.41
N ARG A 27 52.14 6.87 -9.16
CA ARG A 27 51.90 5.76 -8.22
C ARG A 27 50.52 5.16 -8.49
N VAL A 28 50.49 4.07 -9.26
CA VAL A 28 49.31 3.20 -9.37
C VAL A 28 49.22 2.40 -8.07
N ARG A 29 48.42 2.89 -7.12
CA ARG A 29 48.12 2.15 -5.88
C ARG A 29 46.90 1.28 -6.16
N VAL A 30 47.14 0.02 -6.54
CA VAL A 30 46.09 -1.00 -6.59
C VAL A 30 45.84 -1.41 -5.14
N TRP A 31 44.79 -0.87 -4.52
CA TRP A 31 44.31 -1.45 -3.26
C TRP A 31 43.65 -2.79 -3.63
N PRO A 32 44.13 -3.94 -3.13
CA PRO A 32 43.35 -5.15 -3.21
C PRO A 32 42.25 -4.98 -2.17
N LEU A 33 41.10 -4.45 -2.58
CA LEU A 33 39.87 -4.83 -1.90
C LEU A 33 39.80 -6.34 -2.09
N LEU A 34 40.07 -7.07 -1.02
CA LEU A 34 39.82 -8.51 -0.95
C LEU A 34 38.49 -8.77 -1.67
N PRO A 35 38.44 -9.75 -2.59
CA PRO A 35 37.21 -10.08 -3.27
C PRO A 35 36.24 -10.62 -2.23
N ALA A 36 35.41 -9.73 -1.66
CA ALA A 36 34.10 -10.11 -1.20
C ALA A 36 33.42 -10.68 -2.45
N LEU A 37 33.46 -12.02 -2.52
CA LEU A 37 33.33 -12.85 -3.71
C LEU A 37 31.89 -12.92 -4.24
N LEU A 38 31.05 -11.97 -3.87
CA LEU A 38 29.64 -11.90 -4.21
C LEU A 38 29.33 -10.42 -4.35
N GLY A 39 29.13 -9.95 -5.58
CA GLY A 39 28.33 -8.73 -5.76
C GLY A 39 27.06 -8.89 -4.93
N PRO A 40 26.53 -7.81 -4.31
CA PRO A 40 25.45 -7.95 -3.35
C PRO A 40 24.40 -8.84 -4.00
N PRO A 41 24.09 -10.01 -3.40
CA PRO A 41 23.13 -10.93 -4.00
C PRO A 41 21.95 -10.06 -4.38
N ARG A 42 21.49 -10.14 -5.65
CA ARG A 42 20.30 -9.37 -6.08
C ARG A 42 19.32 -9.54 -4.94
N ALA A 43 19.01 -8.49 -4.19
CA ALA A 43 18.28 -8.64 -2.93
C ALA A 43 16.86 -9.20 -3.17
N LEU A 44 16.43 -9.17 -4.44
CA LEU A 44 15.21 -9.75 -4.97
C LEU A 44 15.48 -11.00 -5.85
N SER A 45 16.59 -11.72 -5.67
CA SER A 45 16.95 -12.92 -6.44
C SER A 45 15.96 -14.05 -6.23
N SER A 46 15.56 -14.28 -4.98
CA SER A 46 14.52 -15.23 -4.59
C SER A 46 13.19 -14.90 -5.27
N LEU A 47 12.76 -13.65 -5.16
CA LEU A 47 11.55 -13.15 -5.80
C LEU A 47 11.61 -13.29 -7.32
N ALA A 48 12.74 -12.94 -7.95
CA ALA A 48 12.93 -13.06 -9.39
C ALA A 48 12.88 -14.53 -9.85
N ALA A 49 13.43 -15.46 -9.07
CA ALA A 49 13.36 -16.89 -9.35
C ALA A 49 11.91 -17.39 -9.30
N LYS A 50 11.17 -17.05 -8.24
CA LYS A 50 9.75 -17.40 -8.07
C LYS A 50 8.88 -16.80 -9.17
N MET A 51 9.10 -15.54 -9.55
CA MET A 51 8.43 -14.93 -10.70
C MET A 51 8.74 -15.69 -12.01
N GLY A 52 9.97 -16.20 -12.15
CA GLY A 52 10.35 -17.06 -13.28
C GLY A 52 9.60 -18.39 -13.31
N GLU A 53 9.30 -18.98 -12.16
CA GLU A 53 8.49 -20.20 -12.05
C GLU A 53 7.04 -19.94 -12.45
N TYR A 54 6.40 -18.91 -11.89
CA TYR A 54 5.03 -18.55 -12.23
C TYR A 54 4.86 -18.19 -13.72
N ARG A 55 5.85 -17.54 -14.35
CA ARG A 55 5.82 -17.24 -15.80
C ARG A 55 5.87 -18.48 -16.69
N LYS A 56 6.44 -19.58 -16.21
CA LYS A 56 6.50 -20.86 -16.95
C LYS A 56 5.23 -21.69 -16.78
N MET A 57 4.42 -21.41 -15.76
CA MET A 57 3.16 -22.10 -15.56
C MET A 57 2.14 -21.65 -16.60
N TRP A 58 1.51 -22.63 -17.27
CA TRP A 58 0.47 -22.36 -18.27
C TRP A 58 -0.81 -21.81 -17.61
N ASN A 59 -1.16 -22.34 -16.43
CA ASN A 59 -2.20 -21.82 -15.55
C ASN A 59 -1.62 -21.63 -14.13
N PRO A 60 -1.06 -20.45 -13.81
CA PRO A 60 -0.54 -20.19 -12.48
C PRO A 60 -1.68 -20.25 -11.46
N ARG A 61 -1.55 -21.16 -10.49
CA ARG A 61 -2.49 -21.27 -9.36
C ARG A 61 -2.05 -20.34 -8.24
N GLU A 62 -3.02 -19.88 -7.45
CA GLU A 62 -2.75 -19.11 -6.23
C GLU A 62 -1.78 -19.86 -5.31
N PRO A 63 -0.93 -19.14 -4.54
CA PRO A 63 -0.06 -19.75 -3.55
C PRO A 63 -0.82 -20.62 -2.54
N ARG A 64 -0.16 -21.67 -2.04
CA ARG A 64 -0.73 -22.54 -0.99
C ARG A 64 -0.97 -21.74 0.29
N ASP A 65 -2.01 -22.12 1.02
CA ASP A 65 -2.38 -21.55 2.32
C ASP A 65 -2.67 -20.04 2.32
N TRP A 66 -2.81 -19.41 1.16
CA TRP A 66 -3.16 -18.00 1.03
C TRP A 66 -4.35 -17.63 1.93
N ALA A 67 -5.42 -18.44 1.90
CA ALA A 67 -6.62 -18.15 2.65
C ALA A 67 -6.43 -18.20 4.18
N GLN A 68 -5.41 -18.95 4.64
CA GLN A 68 -5.02 -19.03 6.04
C GLN A 68 -4.03 -17.92 6.42
N GLN A 69 -3.09 -17.58 5.54
CA GLN A 69 -2.06 -16.56 5.78
C GLN A 69 -2.65 -15.15 5.91
N TYR A 70 -3.64 -14.81 5.08
CA TYR A 70 -4.19 -13.47 4.99
C TYR A 70 -5.61 -13.34 5.52
N ARG A 71 -6.02 -14.19 6.48
CA ARG A 71 -7.33 -14.06 7.14
C ARG A 71 -7.57 -12.64 7.65
N GLU A 72 -8.83 -12.21 7.61
CA GLU A 72 -9.24 -10.91 8.15
C GLU A 72 -8.96 -10.89 9.66
N ARG A 73 -8.13 -9.95 10.11
CA ARG A 73 -7.79 -9.75 11.53
C ARG A 73 -8.33 -8.44 12.08
N PHE A 74 -8.81 -7.57 11.20
CA PHE A 74 -9.34 -6.26 11.58
C PHE A 74 -10.70 -6.42 12.28
N ILE A 75 -10.84 -5.83 13.46
CA ILE A 75 -12.12 -5.82 14.19
C ILE A 75 -13.06 -4.78 13.54
N PRO A 76 -14.18 -5.18 12.91
CA PRO A 76 -15.00 -4.32 12.06
C PRO A 76 -15.97 -3.42 12.84
N PHE A 77 -15.56 -2.91 13.99
CA PHE A 77 -16.32 -1.99 14.83
C PHE A 77 -15.47 -0.79 15.21
N SER A 78 -16.09 0.38 15.31
CA SER A 78 -15.51 1.50 16.08
C SER A 78 -15.51 1.16 17.57
N LYS A 79 -14.64 1.80 18.34
CA LYS A 79 -14.59 1.67 19.80
C LYS A 79 -15.95 1.95 20.43
N GLU A 80 -16.66 2.98 19.99
CA GLU A 80 -17.96 3.40 20.54
C GLU A 80 -19.09 2.42 20.20
N GLN A 81 -19.04 1.80 19.01
CA GLN A 81 -19.95 0.70 18.69
C GLN A 81 -19.65 -0.52 19.54
N LEU A 82 -18.37 -0.85 19.71
CA LEU A 82 -17.94 -1.99 20.50
C LEU A 82 -18.37 -1.83 21.97
N LEU A 83 -18.09 -0.68 22.59
CA LEU A 83 -18.52 -0.39 23.96
C LEU A 83 -20.03 -0.53 24.13
N ARG A 84 -20.82 0.04 23.22
CA ARG A 84 -22.29 -0.09 23.28
C ARG A 84 -22.76 -1.55 23.22
N LEU A 85 -22.18 -2.34 22.32
CA LEU A 85 -22.51 -3.77 22.20
C LEU A 85 -22.10 -4.56 23.45
N LEU A 86 -20.91 -4.29 24.01
CA LEU A 86 -20.42 -4.94 25.23
C LEU A 86 -21.26 -4.58 26.45
N ILE A 87 -21.68 -3.31 26.59
CA ILE A 87 -22.58 -2.86 27.66
C ILE A 87 -23.93 -3.56 27.55
N GLN A 88 -24.52 -3.57 26.35
CA GLN A 88 -25.83 -4.17 26.13
C GLN A 88 -25.86 -5.66 26.42
N GLU A 89 -24.78 -6.39 26.17
CA GLU A 89 -24.76 -7.85 26.25
C GLU A 89 -24.11 -8.40 27.53
N PHE A 90 -23.10 -7.72 28.07
CA PHE A 90 -22.28 -8.25 29.17
C PHE A 90 -22.31 -7.40 30.43
N HIS A 91 -22.49 -6.08 30.32
CA HIS A 91 -22.36 -5.14 31.44
C HIS A 91 -23.62 -4.29 31.60
N SER A 92 -24.76 -4.97 31.79
CA SER A 92 -26.09 -4.34 31.76
C SER A 92 -26.44 -3.59 33.05
N SER A 93 -25.84 -3.94 34.19
CA SER A 93 -26.10 -3.20 35.43
C SER A 93 -25.41 -1.82 35.41
N PRO A 94 -25.97 -0.81 36.09
CA PRO A 94 -25.36 0.53 36.15
C PRO A 94 -23.92 0.50 36.70
N ALA A 95 -23.63 -0.39 37.65
CA ALA A 95 -22.31 -0.54 38.24
C ALA A 95 -21.30 -1.17 37.27
N GLU A 96 -21.68 -2.24 36.56
CA GLU A 96 -20.83 -2.88 35.54
C GLU A 96 -20.58 -1.93 34.37
N LYS A 97 -21.61 -1.21 33.92
CA LYS A 97 -21.47 -0.18 32.90
C LYS A 97 -20.42 0.87 33.31
N ALA A 98 -20.55 1.43 34.52
CA ALA A 98 -19.59 2.42 35.02
C ALA A 98 -18.17 1.84 35.14
N ALA A 99 -18.04 0.57 35.56
CA ALA A 99 -16.76 -0.11 35.65
C ALA A 99 -16.11 -0.30 34.27
N LEU A 100 -16.88 -0.71 33.25
CA LEU A 100 -16.37 -0.85 31.88
C LEU A 100 -15.99 0.50 31.27
N GLU A 101 -16.78 1.55 31.50
CA GLU A 101 -16.47 2.90 31.02
C GLU A 101 -15.17 3.43 31.68
N ALA A 102 -15.00 3.21 32.99
CA ALA A 102 -13.77 3.55 33.70
C ALA A 102 -12.57 2.75 33.16
N PHE A 103 -12.75 1.45 32.90
CA PHE A 103 -11.73 0.61 32.28
C PHE A 103 -11.36 1.09 30.88
N SER A 104 -12.35 1.44 30.04
CA SER A 104 -12.11 1.99 28.70
C SER A 104 -11.30 3.28 28.77
N ALA A 105 -11.65 4.21 29.68
CA ALA A 105 -10.92 5.46 29.85
C ALA A 105 -9.47 5.22 30.29
N HIS A 106 -9.25 4.22 31.14
CA HIS A 106 -7.90 3.80 31.56
C HIS A 106 -7.09 3.24 30.38
N VAL A 107 -7.67 2.34 29.59
CA VAL A 107 -7.03 1.77 28.39
C VAL A 107 -6.70 2.88 27.38
N ASP A 108 -7.64 3.80 27.14
CA ASP A 108 -7.44 4.93 26.23
C ASP A 108 -6.23 5.77 26.64
N PHE A 109 -6.08 6.09 27.92
CA PHE A 109 -4.93 6.85 28.42
C PHE A 109 -3.61 6.11 28.26
N CYS A 110 -3.53 4.86 28.72
CA CYS A 110 -2.31 4.06 28.63
C CYS A 110 -1.87 3.85 27.19
N THR A 111 -2.82 3.53 26.30
CA THR A 111 -2.53 3.32 24.88
C THR A 111 -2.17 4.64 24.20
N LEU A 112 -2.87 5.74 24.47
CA LEU A 112 -2.57 7.05 23.89
C LEU A 112 -1.12 7.47 24.18
N PHE A 113 -0.71 7.40 25.45
CA PHE A 113 0.67 7.75 25.84
C PHE A 113 1.69 6.83 25.15
N HIS A 114 1.45 5.51 25.17
CA HIS A 114 2.34 4.51 24.58
C HIS A 114 2.53 4.72 23.07
N TYR A 115 1.44 4.87 22.30
CA TYR A 115 1.52 5.06 20.85
C TYR A 115 2.01 6.45 20.47
N HIS A 116 1.75 7.48 21.29
CA HIS A 116 2.33 8.80 21.08
C HIS A 116 3.87 8.75 21.18
N GLN A 117 4.43 8.06 22.17
CA GLN A 117 5.88 7.87 22.30
C GLN A 117 6.46 7.07 21.13
N ILE A 118 5.80 5.98 20.71
CA ILE A 118 6.25 5.18 19.57
C ILE A 118 6.25 6.03 18.29
N LEU A 119 5.17 6.79 18.05
CA LEU A 119 5.06 7.66 16.89
C LEU A 119 6.14 8.74 16.88
N ALA A 120 6.36 9.43 18.01
CA ALA A 120 7.40 10.44 18.13
C ALA A 120 8.80 9.88 17.82
N ARG A 121 9.13 8.69 18.36
CA ARG A 121 10.40 8.01 18.05
C ARG A 121 10.49 7.62 16.57
N LEU A 122 9.43 7.08 16.00
CA LEU A 122 9.41 6.66 14.60
C LEU A 122 9.53 7.85 13.63
N GLN A 123 8.86 8.96 13.95
CA GLN A 123 8.97 10.22 13.21
C GLN A 123 10.39 10.77 13.29
N ALA A 124 11.02 10.77 14.48
CA ALA A 124 12.41 11.19 14.62
C ALA A 124 13.40 10.33 13.82
N LEU A 125 13.15 9.02 13.70
CA LEU A 125 13.94 8.11 12.85
C LEU A 125 13.71 8.34 11.35
N TYR A 126 12.48 8.69 10.96
CA TYR A 126 12.10 8.89 9.56
C TYR A 126 12.44 10.28 9.04
N ASP A 127 12.41 11.32 9.88
CA ASP A 127 12.64 12.72 9.48
C ASP A 127 13.93 12.89 8.66
N PRO A 128 15.10 12.34 9.05
CA PRO A 128 16.36 12.39 8.29
C PRO A 128 16.30 11.85 6.85
N ILE A 129 15.33 10.98 6.54
CA ILE A 129 15.17 10.34 5.23
C ILE A 129 13.88 10.73 4.50
N ASN A 130 12.99 11.49 5.14
CA ASN A 130 11.71 11.93 4.59
C ASN A 130 11.91 12.81 3.33
N PRO A 131 11.36 12.44 2.16
CA PRO A 131 11.41 13.26 0.96
C PRO A 131 10.50 14.51 1.05
N ASP A 132 9.44 14.45 1.86
CA ASP A 132 8.47 15.54 2.06
C ASP A 132 8.80 16.32 3.34
N ARG A 133 10.09 16.51 3.64
CA ARG A 133 10.52 17.22 4.86
C ARG A 133 10.21 18.71 4.73
N GLU A 134 9.60 19.29 5.77
CA GLU A 134 9.37 20.73 5.91
C GLU A 134 10.35 21.41 6.89
N THR A 135 11.11 20.62 7.66
CA THR A 135 12.14 21.09 8.58
C THR A 135 13.47 21.39 7.87
N LEU A 136 14.33 22.19 8.50
CA LEU A 136 15.61 22.62 7.93
C LEU A 136 16.52 21.45 7.56
N ASP A 137 17.30 21.63 6.49
CA ASP A 137 18.22 20.62 5.99
C ASP A 137 19.30 20.26 7.03
N GLN A 138 19.37 18.97 7.33
CA GLN A 138 20.56 18.35 7.94
C GLN A 138 21.60 18.11 6.83
N PRO A 139 22.90 17.91 7.16
CA PRO A 139 23.89 17.51 6.17
C PRO A 139 23.38 16.31 5.35
N SER A 140 23.53 16.41 4.02
CA SER A 140 23.05 15.40 3.09
C SER A 140 23.62 14.02 3.44
N LEU A 141 22.75 13.09 3.82
CA LEU A 141 23.13 11.71 4.13
C LEU A 141 23.74 11.04 2.89
N THR A 142 24.83 10.31 3.09
CA THR A 142 25.36 9.42 2.04
C THR A 142 24.39 8.28 1.75
N ASP A 143 24.42 7.72 0.53
CA ASP A 143 23.52 6.63 0.14
C ASP A 143 23.55 5.41 1.08
N PRO A 144 24.72 4.93 1.56
CA PRO A 144 24.77 3.83 2.53
C PRO A 144 24.15 4.18 3.88
N GLN A 145 24.38 5.41 4.38
CA GLN A 145 23.76 5.88 5.64
C GLN A 145 22.24 5.98 5.50
N ARG A 146 21.75 6.52 4.37
CA ARG A 146 20.32 6.57 4.08
C ARG A 146 19.70 5.18 4.05
N LEU A 147 20.35 4.22 3.42
CA LEU A 147 19.88 2.83 3.36
C LEU A 147 19.82 2.19 4.77
N SER A 148 20.82 2.44 5.61
CA SER A 148 20.84 1.97 7.00
C SER A 148 19.67 2.54 7.80
N ASN A 149 19.42 3.85 7.71
CA ASN A 149 18.32 4.51 8.40
C ASN A 149 16.96 4.01 7.91
N GLU A 150 16.81 3.78 6.61
CA GLU A 150 15.60 3.18 6.05
C GLU A 150 15.34 1.78 6.62
N GLN A 151 16.36 0.93 6.73
CA GLN A 151 16.23 -0.39 7.35
C GLN A 151 15.87 -0.31 8.83
N GLU A 152 16.37 0.70 9.55
CA GLU A 152 15.97 0.95 10.94
C GLU A 152 14.51 1.37 11.06
N VAL A 153 14.03 2.27 10.19
CA VAL A 153 12.62 2.67 10.15
C VAL A 153 11.72 1.48 9.83
N LEU A 154 12.09 0.65 8.85
CA LEU A 154 11.30 -0.54 8.51
C LEU A 154 11.21 -1.53 9.67
N ARG A 155 12.33 -1.78 10.37
CA ARG A 155 12.34 -2.63 11.58
C ARG A 155 11.49 -2.05 12.71
N ALA A 156 11.49 -0.73 12.89
CA ALA A 156 10.64 -0.07 13.88
C ALA A 156 9.15 -0.06 13.49
N LEU A 157 8.85 -0.14 12.19
CA LEU A 157 7.49 -0.17 11.65
C LEU A 157 6.82 -1.54 11.77
N GLU A 158 7.58 -2.63 11.68
CA GLU A 158 7.08 -4.02 11.77
C GLU A 158 6.16 -4.29 12.98
N PRO A 159 6.53 -3.97 14.24
CA PRO A 159 5.64 -4.20 15.38
C PRO A 159 4.36 -3.37 15.32
N LEU A 160 4.42 -2.14 14.79
CA LEU A 160 3.21 -1.32 14.58
C LEU A 160 2.28 -1.94 13.54
N LEU A 161 2.82 -2.42 12.42
CA LEU A 161 2.05 -3.11 11.39
C LEU A 161 1.40 -4.39 11.93
N ALA A 162 2.15 -5.17 12.71
CA ALA A 162 1.63 -6.37 13.37
C ALA A 162 0.49 -6.06 14.34
N GLN A 163 0.62 -5.01 15.16
CA GLN A 163 -0.45 -4.55 16.04
C GLN A 163 -1.65 -4.00 15.26
N ALA A 164 -1.41 -3.26 14.17
CA ALA A 164 -2.44 -2.75 13.26
C ALA A 164 -3.09 -3.86 12.40
N ASN A 165 -2.81 -5.13 12.71
CA ASN A 165 -3.40 -6.31 12.09
C ASN A 165 -3.05 -6.53 10.62
N PHE A 166 -1.95 -5.93 10.15
CA PHE A 166 -1.39 -6.23 8.84
C PHE A 166 -0.56 -7.52 8.85
N SER A 167 -0.67 -8.30 7.78
CA SER A 167 0.17 -9.47 7.51
C SER A 167 1.20 -9.14 6.43
N PRO A 168 2.49 -9.45 6.62
CA PRO A 168 3.49 -9.34 5.56
C PRO A 168 3.17 -10.30 4.42
N LEU A 169 3.37 -9.87 3.18
CA LEU A 169 3.17 -10.73 2.01
C LEU A 169 4.37 -11.67 1.84
N SER A 170 4.08 -12.96 1.71
CA SER A 170 5.08 -13.96 1.35
C SER A 170 5.61 -13.73 -0.06
N GLU A 171 6.87 -14.10 -0.29
CA GLU A 171 7.49 -13.95 -1.61
C GLU A 171 6.73 -14.71 -2.71
N ASP A 172 6.13 -15.87 -2.41
CA ASP A 172 5.34 -16.65 -3.38
C ASP A 172 4.09 -15.87 -3.79
N THR A 173 3.42 -15.26 -2.82
CA THR A 173 2.27 -14.39 -3.02
C THR A 173 2.63 -13.18 -3.85
N LEU A 174 3.73 -12.51 -3.50
CA LEU A 174 4.20 -11.36 -4.24
C LEU A 174 4.61 -11.76 -5.66
N ALA A 175 5.28 -12.89 -5.86
CA ALA A 175 5.69 -13.37 -7.17
C ALA A 175 4.49 -13.67 -8.08
N TYR A 176 3.44 -14.31 -7.54
CA TYR A 176 2.18 -14.52 -8.24
C TYR A 176 1.57 -13.18 -8.68
N ALA A 177 1.44 -12.25 -7.73
CA ALA A 177 0.82 -10.94 -7.97
C ALA A 177 1.57 -10.04 -8.96
N LEU A 178 2.89 -10.19 -9.08
CA LEU A 178 3.71 -9.41 -10.02
C LEU A 178 3.84 -10.06 -11.42
N VAL A 179 3.21 -11.22 -11.64
CA VAL A 179 3.29 -11.98 -12.90
C VAL A 179 1.92 -12.21 -13.51
N VAL A 180 0.92 -12.54 -12.70
CA VAL A 180 -0.42 -12.88 -13.17
C VAL A 180 -1.22 -11.60 -13.35
N HIS A 181 -1.70 -11.37 -14.57
CA HIS A 181 -2.55 -10.23 -14.90
C HIS A 181 -4.01 -10.68 -15.02
N HIS A 182 -4.94 -9.91 -14.47
CA HIS A 182 -6.36 -10.20 -14.62
C HIS A 182 -6.90 -9.64 -15.96
N PRO A 183 -7.75 -10.37 -16.71
CA PRO A 183 -8.23 -9.94 -18.03
C PRO A 183 -9.11 -8.69 -18.02
N GLN A 184 -9.79 -8.39 -16.90
CA GLN A 184 -10.56 -7.14 -16.76
C GLN A 184 -9.77 -6.02 -16.05
N ASP A 185 -8.45 -6.15 -15.90
CA ASP A 185 -7.61 -4.98 -15.59
C ASP A 185 -7.36 -4.19 -16.87
N GLU A 186 -7.88 -2.96 -16.92
CA GLU A 186 -7.79 -2.10 -18.12
C GLU A 186 -6.34 -1.73 -18.46
N VAL A 187 -5.49 -1.68 -17.42
CA VAL A 187 -4.06 -1.37 -17.53
C VAL A 187 -3.22 -2.53 -17.01
N GLN A 188 -2.47 -3.14 -17.93
CA GLN A 188 -1.44 -4.13 -17.60
C GLN A 188 -0.10 -3.42 -17.44
N VAL A 189 0.65 -3.78 -16.41
CA VAL A 189 1.98 -3.22 -16.18
C VAL A 189 3.04 -4.32 -16.20
N THR A 190 4.30 -3.94 -16.17
CA THR A 190 5.41 -4.87 -16.06
C THR A 190 6.48 -4.22 -15.21
N VAL A 191 6.95 -4.97 -14.24
CA VAL A 191 7.91 -4.51 -13.24
C VAL A 191 9.30 -5.00 -13.62
N ASN A 192 10.29 -4.13 -13.49
CA ASN A 192 11.69 -4.50 -13.61
C ASN A 192 12.34 -4.52 -12.22
N LEU A 193 12.52 -5.72 -11.65
CA LEU A 193 13.13 -5.90 -10.33
C LEU A 193 14.57 -5.36 -10.24
N ASP A 194 15.29 -5.26 -11.36
CA ASP A 194 16.65 -4.71 -11.36
C ASP A 194 16.69 -3.21 -11.01
N GLN A 195 15.56 -2.51 -11.02
CA GLN A 195 15.46 -1.11 -10.59
C GLN A 195 15.28 -0.96 -9.08
N TYR A 196 15.02 -2.04 -8.36
CA TYR A 196 14.73 -2.02 -6.93
C TYR A 196 15.90 -2.54 -6.09
N VAL A 197 15.99 -2.02 -4.86
CA VAL A 197 16.86 -2.56 -3.80
C VAL A 197 16.06 -3.52 -2.95
N TYR A 198 14.86 -3.13 -2.50
CA TYR A 198 13.94 -3.99 -1.77
C TYR A 198 12.49 -3.58 -2.06
N ILE A 199 11.57 -4.52 -1.86
CA ILE A 199 10.12 -4.33 -2.00
C ILE A 199 9.46 -5.11 -0.87
N HIS A 200 8.69 -4.43 -0.03
CA HIS A 200 7.89 -5.03 1.03
C HIS A 200 6.43 -4.61 0.88
N PHE A 201 5.55 -5.60 1.01
CA PHE A 201 4.12 -5.39 1.05
C PHE A 201 3.57 -5.98 2.34
N TRP A 202 2.61 -5.28 2.92
CA TRP A 202 1.77 -5.80 3.99
C TRP A 202 0.30 -5.58 3.62
N ALA A 203 -0.55 -6.54 3.94
CA ALA A 203 -1.98 -6.45 3.66
C ALA A 203 -2.83 -6.65 4.91
N LEU A 204 -3.95 -5.94 4.95
CA LEU A 204 -4.97 -6.03 5.98
C LEU A 204 -6.13 -6.88 5.46
N GLY A 205 -6.09 -8.18 5.77
CA GLY A 205 -7.16 -9.12 5.50
C GLY A 205 -7.50 -9.33 4.02
N GLN A 206 -7.81 -10.55 3.63
CA GLN A 206 -8.40 -10.82 2.33
C GLN A 206 -9.93 -10.71 2.38
N ARG A 207 -10.53 -10.30 1.27
CA ARG A 207 -11.97 -10.40 1.03
C ARG A 207 -12.20 -10.94 -0.37
N VAL A 208 -13.24 -11.76 -0.52
CA VAL A 208 -13.74 -12.22 -1.82
C VAL A 208 -15.05 -11.50 -2.07
N GLY A 209 -15.19 -10.87 -3.22
CA GLY A 209 -16.46 -10.28 -3.61
C GLY A 209 -16.35 -9.38 -4.82
N GLN A 210 -17.44 -8.69 -5.12
CA GLN A 210 -17.46 -7.68 -6.18
C GLN A 210 -16.65 -6.47 -5.72
N MET A 211 -15.59 -6.17 -6.46
CA MET A 211 -14.78 -5.00 -6.19
C MET A 211 -15.61 -3.74 -6.49
N PRO A 212 -15.65 -2.73 -5.60
CA PRO A 212 -16.33 -1.48 -5.90
C PRO A 212 -15.62 -0.82 -7.09
N LEU A 213 -16.28 -0.79 -8.24
CA LEU A 213 -15.84 -0.02 -9.42
C LEU A 213 -16.03 1.47 -9.13
N LYS A 214 -15.27 2.01 -8.19
CA LYS A 214 -15.13 3.45 -8.03
C LYS A 214 -13.92 3.86 -8.87
N SER A 215 -14.13 4.84 -9.75
CA SER A 215 -13.10 5.53 -10.55
C SER A 215 -12.65 4.87 -11.88
N SER A 216 -13.55 4.83 -12.88
CA SER A 216 -13.12 4.98 -14.27
C SER A 216 -13.50 6.39 -14.72
N VAL A 217 -12.54 7.17 -15.22
CA VAL A 217 -12.80 8.45 -15.93
C VAL A 217 -13.53 8.19 -17.26
N GLY A 218 -13.50 6.94 -17.74
CA GLY A 218 -13.93 6.55 -19.06
C GLY A 218 -15.40 6.22 -19.13
N SER A 219 -16.21 7.24 -19.42
CA SER A 219 -17.38 7.17 -20.29
C SER A 219 -18.34 5.98 -20.12
N ARG A 220 -19.51 6.28 -19.55
CA ARG A 220 -20.76 5.49 -19.63
C ARG A 220 -21.29 5.29 -21.07
N ARG A 221 -20.51 5.50 -22.14
CA ARG A 221 -20.99 5.54 -23.55
C ARG A 221 -20.43 4.45 -24.47
N GLY A 222 -20.13 3.25 -23.96
CA GLY A 222 -19.87 2.09 -24.81
C GLY A 222 -21.06 1.13 -24.81
N PHE A 223 -21.64 0.85 -25.98
CA PHE A 223 -22.62 -0.24 -26.16
C PHE A 223 -22.02 -1.64 -26.00
N PHE A 224 -20.71 -1.75 -25.76
CA PHE A 224 -20.09 -3.01 -25.40
C PHE A 224 -20.45 -3.34 -23.95
N THR A 225 -21.32 -4.34 -23.82
CA THR A 225 -21.64 -5.06 -22.58
C THR A 225 -20.49 -4.99 -21.59
N LYS A 226 -20.64 -4.15 -20.55
CA LYS A 226 -19.73 -4.23 -19.39
C LYS A 226 -19.76 -5.68 -18.95
N LEU A 227 -18.61 -6.36 -18.95
CA LEU A 227 -18.55 -7.67 -18.31
C LEU A 227 -19.10 -7.48 -16.89
N PRO A 228 -19.97 -8.38 -16.41
CA PRO A 228 -20.40 -8.33 -15.02
C PRO A 228 -19.15 -8.28 -14.13
N PRO A 229 -19.16 -7.47 -13.06
CA PRO A 229 -18.03 -7.40 -12.14
C PRO A 229 -17.72 -8.82 -11.66
N ALA A 230 -16.54 -9.34 -12.02
CA ALA A 230 -16.13 -10.64 -11.55
C ALA A 230 -15.90 -10.56 -10.04
N GLU A 231 -16.26 -11.62 -9.32
CA GLU A 231 -15.81 -11.79 -7.94
C GLU A 231 -14.30 -11.92 -7.95
N ARG A 232 -13.62 -11.10 -7.16
CA ARG A 232 -12.17 -11.10 -7.05
C ARG A 232 -11.74 -11.09 -5.61
N ARG A 233 -10.54 -11.63 -5.38
CA ARG A 233 -9.83 -11.48 -4.12
C ARG A 233 -9.18 -10.11 -4.08
N TYR A 234 -9.48 -9.34 -3.04
CA TYR A 234 -8.86 -8.05 -2.82
C TYR A 234 -8.52 -7.86 -1.34
N PHE A 235 -7.53 -7.01 -1.11
CA PHE A 235 -7.13 -6.55 0.21
C PHE A 235 -7.82 -5.23 0.52
N LYS A 236 -8.36 -5.11 1.73
CA LYS A 236 -9.04 -3.87 2.16
C LYS A 236 -8.05 -2.72 2.31
N ARG A 237 -6.86 -3.00 2.85
CA ARG A 237 -5.72 -2.07 2.90
C ARG A 237 -4.44 -2.79 2.55
N VAL A 238 -3.55 -2.11 1.85
CA VAL A 238 -2.20 -2.55 1.52
C VAL A 238 -1.22 -1.44 1.90
N VAL A 239 -0.11 -1.81 2.50
CA VAL A 239 1.03 -0.94 2.78
C VAL A 239 2.19 -1.39 1.91
N LEU A 240 2.80 -0.45 1.22
CA LEU A 240 3.96 -0.64 0.36
C LEU A 240 5.14 0.13 0.95
N ALA A 241 6.27 -0.56 1.12
CA ALA A 241 7.57 0.04 1.33
C ALA A 241 8.54 -0.46 0.25
N ALA A 242 9.01 0.44 -0.61
CA ALA A 242 9.96 0.07 -1.66
C ALA A 242 11.04 1.13 -1.83
N ARG A 243 12.26 0.69 -2.10
CA ARG A 243 13.37 1.56 -2.47
C ARG A 243 13.86 1.23 -3.87
N THR A 244 13.95 2.25 -4.72
CA THR A 244 14.56 2.14 -6.04
C THR A 244 16.07 2.41 -5.97
N LYS A 245 16.86 1.87 -6.91
CA LYS A 245 18.33 2.06 -6.93
C LYS A 245 18.77 3.51 -7.12
N ARG A 246 17.91 4.33 -7.74
CA ARG A 246 18.17 5.75 -8.05
C ARG A 246 17.35 6.70 -7.17
N GLY A 247 16.61 6.18 -6.20
CA GLY A 247 15.68 6.94 -5.40
C GLY A 247 15.80 6.64 -3.91
N HIS A 248 14.80 7.09 -3.18
CA HIS A 248 14.65 6.92 -1.74
C HIS A 248 13.56 5.89 -1.42
N LEU A 249 13.42 5.53 -0.14
CA LEU A 249 12.29 4.76 0.37
C LEU A 249 10.96 5.48 0.11
N VAL A 250 10.07 4.82 -0.63
CA VAL A 250 8.69 5.24 -0.84
C VAL A 250 7.79 4.42 0.09
N LEU A 251 7.09 5.11 0.99
CA LEU A 251 6.09 4.54 1.90
C LEU A 251 4.70 5.01 1.48
N LYS A 252 3.82 4.08 1.11
CA LYS A 252 2.44 4.41 0.71
C LYS A 252 1.45 3.35 1.19
N SER A 253 0.24 3.79 1.52
CA SER A 253 -0.89 2.88 1.72
C SER A 253 -2.00 3.10 0.72
N PHE A 254 -2.61 1.99 0.33
CA PHE A 254 -3.70 1.91 -0.63
C PHE A 254 -4.88 1.16 -0.01
N LYS A 255 -6.09 1.50 -0.42
CA LYS A 255 -7.33 0.76 -0.10
C LYS A 255 -7.82 -0.03 -1.31
N ASP A 256 -8.56 -1.08 -1.02
CA ASP A 256 -9.28 -1.89 -2.02
C ASP A 256 -8.37 -2.27 -3.19
N THR A 257 -7.34 -3.08 -2.93
CA THR A 257 -6.36 -3.48 -3.95
C THR A 257 -6.55 -4.95 -4.32
N PRO A 258 -6.79 -5.30 -5.60
CA PRO A 258 -6.89 -6.68 -6.03
C PRO A 258 -5.51 -7.36 -5.99
N LEU A 259 -5.48 -8.68 -5.82
CA LEU A 259 -4.23 -9.45 -5.74
C LEU A 259 -3.37 -9.25 -7.00
N GLU A 260 -3.96 -9.44 -8.17
CA GLU A 260 -3.30 -9.29 -9.48
C GLU A 260 -2.93 -7.83 -9.81
N GLY A 261 -3.47 -6.86 -9.05
CA GLY A 261 -3.18 -5.44 -9.21
C GLY A 261 -2.09 -4.90 -8.29
N LEU A 262 -1.43 -5.73 -7.47
CA LEU A 262 -0.34 -5.26 -6.61
C LEU A 262 0.84 -4.68 -7.40
N GLU A 263 1.08 -5.18 -8.63
CA GLU A 263 2.11 -4.63 -9.52
C GLU A 263 1.89 -3.17 -9.89
N GLN A 264 0.62 -2.71 -9.91
CA GLN A 264 0.24 -1.34 -10.25
C GLN A 264 0.58 -0.35 -9.14
N LEU A 265 0.79 -0.83 -7.91
CA LEU A 265 1.12 0.00 -6.75
C LEU A 265 2.61 0.40 -6.71
N LEU A 266 3.45 -0.29 -7.48
CA LEU A 266 4.89 -0.09 -7.46
C LEU A 266 5.29 1.26 -8.09
N PRO A 267 6.29 1.99 -7.55
CA PRO A 267 6.66 3.32 -8.03
C PRO A 267 7.22 3.34 -9.46
N GLU A 268 8.13 2.40 -9.76
CA GLU A 268 8.79 2.24 -11.05
C GLU A 268 8.20 1.04 -11.79
N LEU A 269 7.37 1.30 -12.78
CA LEU A 269 6.72 0.30 -13.61
C LEU A 269 6.69 0.73 -15.08
N LYS A 270 6.49 -0.24 -15.97
CA LYS A 270 6.32 0.00 -17.41
C LYS A 270 4.93 -0.43 -17.83
N VAL A 271 4.18 0.47 -18.45
CA VAL A 271 2.87 0.12 -19.03
C VAL A 271 3.08 -0.87 -20.16
N ARG A 272 2.43 -2.03 -20.05
CA ARG A 272 2.49 -3.11 -21.02
C ARG A 272 1.28 -3.02 -21.94
N THR A 273 1.53 -2.96 -23.25
CA THR A 273 0.48 -3.19 -24.25
C THR A 273 0.41 -4.68 -24.54
N PRO A 274 -0.72 -5.38 -24.29
CA PRO A 274 -0.86 -6.77 -24.66
C PRO A 274 -0.67 -6.96 -26.18
N THR A 275 -0.11 -8.10 -26.57
CA THR A 275 0.23 -8.40 -27.97
C THR A 275 -1.00 -8.42 -28.86
N LEU A 276 -2.12 -8.97 -28.36
CA LEU A 276 -3.40 -8.98 -29.06
C LEU A 276 -3.89 -7.56 -29.39
N GLN A 277 -3.83 -6.66 -28.41
CA GLN A 277 -4.24 -5.26 -28.61
C GLN A 277 -3.28 -4.51 -29.54
N ARG A 278 -1.97 -4.79 -29.44
CA ARG A 278 -0.98 -4.23 -30.37
C ARG A 278 -1.22 -4.71 -31.81
N ALA A 279 -1.57 -5.98 -32.00
CA ALA A 279 -1.93 -6.55 -33.30
C ALA A 279 -3.21 -5.92 -33.85
N LEU A 280 -4.25 -5.77 -33.02
CA LEU A 280 -5.49 -5.10 -33.40
C LEU A 280 -5.27 -3.64 -33.81
N LEU A 281 -4.42 -2.91 -33.07
CA LEU A 281 -4.09 -1.52 -33.37
C LEU A 281 -3.34 -1.41 -34.70
N ASN A 282 -2.39 -2.31 -34.96
CA ASN A 282 -1.71 -2.41 -36.24
C ASN A 282 -2.69 -2.73 -37.38
N LEU A 283 -3.63 -3.66 -37.17
CA LEU A 283 -4.64 -4.01 -38.17
C LEU A 283 -5.50 -2.81 -38.53
N MET A 284 -6.02 -2.08 -37.54
CA MET A 284 -6.82 -0.87 -37.76
C MET A 284 -6.03 0.23 -38.48
N LEU A 285 -4.74 0.37 -38.16
CA LEU A 285 -3.86 1.29 -38.87
C LEU A 285 -3.71 0.91 -40.34
N VAL A 286 -3.53 -0.38 -40.64
CA VAL A 286 -3.39 -0.87 -42.01
C VAL A 286 -4.69 -0.65 -42.79
N VAL A 287 -5.84 -1.08 -42.24
CA VAL A 287 -7.16 -0.91 -42.88
C VAL A 287 -7.45 0.56 -43.16
N SER A 288 -7.25 1.44 -42.17
CA SER A 288 -7.47 2.88 -42.34
C SER A 288 -6.43 3.54 -43.23
N GLY A 289 -5.20 3.01 -43.31
CA GLY A 289 -4.16 3.46 -44.23
C GLY A 289 -4.50 3.15 -45.67
N VAL A 290 -4.92 1.91 -45.96
CA VAL A 290 -5.35 1.47 -47.29
C VAL A 290 -6.51 2.33 -47.80
N ALA A 291 -7.52 2.61 -46.96
CA ALA A 291 -8.64 3.46 -47.33
C ALA A 291 -8.22 4.90 -47.70
N ILE A 292 -7.29 5.50 -46.95
CA ILE A 292 -6.75 6.84 -47.27
C ILE A 292 -5.93 6.80 -48.56
N PHE A 293 -5.11 5.75 -48.76
CA PHE A 293 -4.31 5.62 -49.97
C PHE A 293 -5.17 5.46 -51.22
N VAL A 294 -6.22 4.63 -51.16
CA VAL A 294 -7.16 4.46 -52.29
C VAL A 294 -7.90 5.76 -52.58
N ASN A 295 -8.38 6.48 -51.57
CA ASN A 295 -9.18 7.68 -51.80
C ASN A 295 -8.31 8.89 -52.21
N VAL A 296 -7.26 9.20 -51.45
CA VAL A 296 -6.42 10.39 -51.67
C VAL A 296 -5.30 10.10 -52.68
N GLY A 297 -4.68 8.93 -52.56
CA GLY A 297 -3.57 8.55 -53.45
C GLY A 297 -4.02 8.42 -54.90
N MET A 298 -5.22 7.88 -55.17
CA MET A 298 -5.75 7.83 -56.54
C MET A 298 -5.98 9.22 -57.12
N VAL A 299 -6.59 10.14 -56.37
CA VAL A 299 -6.81 11.53 -56.83
C VAL A 299 -5.49 12.25 -57.13
N VAL A 300 -4.46 12.06 -56.30
CA VAL A 300 -3.15 12.66 -56.53
C VAL A 300 -2.44 12.06 -57.75
N LEU A 301 -2.59 10.76 -58.00
CA LEU A 301 -2.02 10.09 -59.17
C LEU A 301 -2.71 10.55 -60.47
N THR A 302 -4.03 10.68 -60.48
CA THR A 302 -4.79 11.08 -61.68
C THR A 302 -4.62 12.56 -62.01
N ASP A 303 -4.72 13.43 -61.01
CA ASP A 303 -4.88 14.87 -61.26
C ASP A 303 -3.54 15.62 -61.19
N LEU A 304 -2.67 15.27 -60.23
CA LEU A 304 -1.41 15.98 -59.98
C LEU A 304 -0.19 15.35 -60.69
N LYS A 305 -0.33 14.17 -61.31
CA LYS A 305 0.75 13.43 -62.01
C LYS A 305 2.04 13.32 -61.19
N VAL A 306 1.92 13.13 -59.88
CA VAL A 306 3.08 12.96 -58.99
C VAL A 306 3.75 11.61 -59.24
N ALA A 307 5.08 11.57 -59.19
CA ALA A 307 5.83 10.33 -59.25
C ALA A 307 5.39 9.34 -58.16
N THR A 308 5.09 8.10 -58.54
CA THR A 308 4.59 7.04 -57.63
C THR A 308 5.52 6.80 -56.43
N SER A 309 6.84 6.88 -56.64
CA SER A 309 7.84 6.73 -55.59
C SER A 309 7.76 7.84 -54.54
N LEU A 310 7.59 9.10 -54.96
CA LEU A 310 7.44 10.25 -54.05
C LEU A 310 6.14 10.14 -53.26
N LEU A 311 5.04 9.75 -53.90
CA LEU A 311 3.75 9.54 -53.23
C LEU A 311 3.84 8.45 -52.16
N LEU A 312 4.47 7.31 -52.47
CA LEU A 312 4.68 6.22 -51.52
C LEU A 312 5.54 6.65 -50.33
N LEU A 313 6.59 7.44 -50.57
CA LEU A 313 7.45 7.98 -49.52
C LEU A 313 6.67 8.92 -48.59
N LEU A 314 5.93 9.88 -49.14
CA LEU A 314 5.10 10.81 -48.37
C LEU A 314 4.03 10.07 -47.57
N PHE A 315 3.40 9.07 -48.19
CA PHE A 315 2.41 8.22 -47.51
C PHE A 315 3.03 7.42 -46.36
N ALA A 316 4.22 6.83 -46.56
CA ALA A 316 4.94 6.11 -45.51
C ALA A 316 5.31 7.03 -44.32
N ILE A 317 5.78 8.25 -44.59
CA ILE A 317 6.07 9.25 -43.55
C ILE A 317 4.79 9.63 -42.80
N PHE A 318 3.71 9.94 -43.52
CA PHE A 318 2.41 10.27 -42.93
C PHE A 318 1.87 9.13 -42.04
N MET A 319 1.93 7.90 -42.54
CA MET A 319 1.51 6.71 -41.79
C MET A 319 2.41 6.46 -40.57
N GLY A 320 3.71 6.70 -40.67
CA GLY A 320 4.64 6.62 -39.53
C GLY A 320 4.31 7.64 -38.43
N LEU A 321 4.04 8.89 -38.79
CA LEU A 321 3.61 9.93 -37.85
C LEU A 321 2.26 9.58 -37.20
N ARG A 322 1.29 9.10 -38.00
CA ARG A 322 -0.02 8.67 -37.51
C ARG A 322 0.09 7.48 -36.57
N ALA A 323 0.92 6.50 -36.89
CA ALA A 323 1.21 5.35 -36.04
C ALA A 323 1.75 5.84 -34.69
N SER A 324 2.81 6.67 -34.70
CA SER A 324 3.41 7.22 -33.49
C SER A 324 2.39 7.96 -32.62
N LYS A 325 1.56 8.84 -33.22
CA LYS A 325 0.51 9.57 -32.51
C LYS A 325 -0.53 8.64 -31.88
N MET A 326 -0.99 7.62 -32.60
CA MET A 326 -2.01 6.68 -32.11
C MET A 326 -1.47 5.77 -31.00
N PHE A 327 -0.25 5.24 -31.14
CA PHE A 327 0.43 4.48 -30.08
C PHE A 327 0.71 5.34 -28.85
N GLY A 328 1.15 6.59 -29.06
CA GLY A 328 1.38 7.57 -27.99
C GLY A 328 0.10 7.90 -27.25
N GLN A 329 -0.97 8.28 -27.96
CA GLN A 329 -2.27 8.61 -27.38
C GLN A 329 -2.84 7.44 -26.56
N ARG A 330 -2.69 6.20 -27.03
CA ARG A 330 -3.16 5.02 -26.29
C ARG A 330 -2.35 4.78 -25.00
N ARG A 331 -1.03 4.91 -25.06
CA ARG A 331 -0.17 4.82 -23.86
C ARG A 331 -0.51 5.91 -22.85
N SER A 332 -0.73 7.14 -23.31
CA SER A 332 -1.17 8.25 -22.45
C SER A 332 -2.53 7.98 -21.82
N ALA A 333 -3.49 7.41 -22.55
CA ALA A 333 -4.79 7.03 -22.01
C ALA A 333 -4.68 5.96 -20.91
N GLN A 334 -3.86 4.93 -21.12
CA GLN A 334 -3.61 3.88 -20.11
C GLN A 334 -2.87 4.43 -18.89
N ALA A 335 -1.89 5.32 -19.09
CA ALA A 335 -1.19 5.96 -17.99
C ALA A 335 -2.13 6.85 -17.16
N LEU A 336 -3.03 7.58 -17.82
CA LEU A 336 -4.04 8.42 -17.15
C LEU A 336 -5.02 7.57 -16.33
N GLU A 337 -5.46 6.44 -16.86
CA GLU A 337 -6.35 5.51 -16.16
C GLU A 337 -5.69 4.90 -14.93
N LEU A 338 -4.44 4.47 -15.05
CA LEU A 338 -3.64 4.01 -13.92
C LEU A 338 -3.51 5.11 -12.85
N ALA A 339 -3.16 6.33 -13.25
CA ALA A 339 -3.02 7.46 -12.34
C ALA A 339 -4.34 7.78 -11.62
N HIS A 340 -5.47 7.73 -12.34
CA HIS A 340 -6.78 7.97 -11.75
C HIS A 340 -7.16 6.89 -10.73
N MET A 341 -6.96 5.62 -11.07
CA MET A 341 -7.19 4.51 -10.14
C MET A 341 -6.34 4.66 -8.87
N LEU A 342 -5.05 4.96 -9.03
CA LEU A 342 -4.14 5.17 -7.89
C LEU A 342 -4.55 6.38 -7.04
N TYR A 343 -5.06 7.46 -7.65
CA TYR A 343 -5.56 8.64 -6.93
C TYR A 343 -6.70 8.27 -5.97
N TYR A 344 -7.69 7.49 -6.42
CA TYR A 344 -8.82 7.11 -5.56
C TYR A 344 -8.49 5.99 -4.57
N ARG A 345 -7.45 5.19 -4.82
CA ARG A 345 -7.01 4.11 -3.93
C ARG A 345 -5.96 4.53 -2.90
N SER A 346 -5.14 5.54 -3.19
CA SER A 346 -4.16 6.05 -2.22
C SER A 346 -4.86 6.61 -0.98
N THR A 347 -4.34 6.33 0.21
CA THR A 347 -4.93 6.79 1.48
C THR A 347 -4.01 7.64 2.31
N SER A 348 -2.71 7.37 2.29
CA SER A 348 -1.70 8.08 3.09
C SER A 348 -0.31 7.81 2.54
N ASN A 349 0.58 8.80 2.63
CA ASN A 349 1.94 8.74 2.09
C ASN A 349 2.97 9.08 3.18
N ASN A 350 4.18 8.52 3.10
CA ASN A 350 5.35 8.91 3.87
C ASN A 350 5.08 9.10 5.38
N SER A 351 5.30 10.29 5.95
CA SER A 351 5.11 10.58 7.38
C SER A 351 3.65 10.42 7.84
N GLU A 352 2.69 10.78 6.99
CA GLU A 352 1.26 10.62 7.28
C GLU A 352 0.90 9.14 7.46
N LEU A 353 1.51 8.25 6.67
CA LEU A 353 1.32 6.81 6.81
C LEU A 353 1.77 6.32 8.19
N LEU A 354 2.89 6.83 8.72
CA LEU A 354 3.38 6.46 10.05
C LEU A 354 2.36 6.83 11.13
N SER A 355 1.81 8.05 11.05
CA SER A 355 0.77 8.50 11.98
C SER A 355 -0.52 7.67 11.86
N ALA A 356 -0.97 7.38 10.64
CA ALA A 356 -2.16 6.57 10.39
C ALA A 356 -2.00 5.13 10.90
N LEU A 357 -0.80 4.54 10.79
CA LEU A 357 -0.50 3.21 11.31
C LEU A 357 -0.44 3.18 12.83
N ALA A 358 0.16 4.20 13.47
CA ALA A 358 0.17 4.32 14.93
C ALA A 358 -1.25 4.44 15.50
N LEU A 359 -2.09 5.30 14.91
CA LEU A 359 -3.50 5.45 15.30
C LEU A 359 -4.30 4.16 15.11
N ARG A 360 -4.07 3.45 13.99
CA ARG A 360 -4.72 2.14 13.76
C ARG A 360 -4.27 1.09 14.75
N ALA A 361 -2.97 1.02 15.06
CA ALA A 361 -2.43 0.09 16.05
C ALA A 361 -3.02 0.37 17.44
N GLN A 362 -3.17 1.64 17.81
CA GLN A 362 -3.83 2.07 19.03
C GLN A 362 -5.30 1.61 19.10
N ASP A 363 -6.07 1.84 18.03
CA ASP A 363 -7.49 1.45 17.97
C ASP A 363 -7.65 -0.08 18.08
N GLU A 364 -6.85 -0.86 17.35
CA GLU A 364 -6.90 -2.32 17.44
C GLU A 364 -6.48 -2.81 18.84
N HIS A 365 -5.41 -2.27 19.43
CA HIS A 365 -5.00 -2.61 20.80
C HIS A 365 -6.14 -2.34 21.79
N THR A 366 -6.77 -1.16 21.71
CA THR A 366 -7.86 -0.78 22.61
C THR A 366 -9.04 -1.73 22.48
N LYS A 367 -9.46 -2.05 21.24
CA LYS A 367 -10.56 -2.99 20.99
C LYS A 367 -10.25 -4.39 21.50
N GLU A 368 -9.02 -4.87 21.31
CA GLU A 368 -8.57 -6.18 21.79
C GLU A 368 -8.58 -6.25 23.32
N ALA A 369 -8.13 -5.20 24.00
CA ALA A 369 -8.16 -5.12 25.46
C ALA A 369 -9.61 -5.09 25.99
N LEU A 370 -10.51 -4.30 25.37
CA LEU A 370 -11.93 -4.24 25.75
C LEU A 370 -12.64 -5.59 25.59
N LEU A 371 -12.38 -6.28 24.46
CA LEU A 371 -12.89 -7.62 24.21
C LEU A 371 -12.36 -8.61 25.25
N ALA A 372 -11.05 -8.64 25.47
CA ALA A 372 -10.45 -9.55 26.45
C ALA A 372 -11.01 -9.32 27.85
N HIS A 373 -11.12 -8.07 28.30
CA HIS A 373 -11.65 -7.74 29.62
C HIS A 373 -13.10 -8.23 29.80
N SER A 374 -13.95 -7.95 28.81
CA SER A 374 -15.37 -8.29 28.89
C SER A 374 -15.63 -9.80 28.81
N PHE A 375 -14.86 -10.53 27.99
CA PHE A 375 -15.04 -11.98 27.86
C PHE A 375 -14.45 -12.74 29.05
N LEU A 376 -13.28 -12.34 29.56
CA LEU A 376 -12.67 -13.02 30.71
C LEU A 376 -13.54 -12.96 31.96
N ALA A 377 -14.30 -11.88 32.16
CA ALA A 377 -15.26 -11.75 33.24
C ALA A 377 -16.34 -12.86 33.25
N ARG A 378 -16.60 -13.50 32.09
CA ARG A 378 -17.61 -14.57 31.93
C ARG A 378 -17.02 -15.97 31.83
N ARG A 379 -15.70 -16.14 31.94
CA ARG A 379 -15.07 -17.44 31.72
C ARG A 379 -15.62 -18.49 32.71
N PRO A 380 -16.19 -19.61 32.23
CA PRO A 380 -16.58 -20.72 33.10
C PRO A 380 -15.34 -21.28 33.83
N GLY A 381 -15.38 -21.33 35.17
CA GLY A 381 -14.25 -21.79 36.00
C GLY A 381 -13.26 -20.70 36.42
N GLY A 382 -13.51 -19.42 36.10
CA GLY A 382 -12.68 -18.30 36.54
C GLY A 382 -11.28 -18.29 35.93
N THR A 383 -10.29 -17.84 36.70
CA THR A 383 -8.88 -17.72 36.26
C THR A 383 -8.09 -19.03 36.29
N GLN A 384 -8.74 -20.18 36.59
CA GLN A 384 -8.06 -21.47 36.65
C GLN A 384 -7.88 -22.06 35.24
N GLY A 385 -6.63 -22.05 34.76
CA GLY A 385 -6.20 -22.71 33.52
C GLY A 385 -4.88 -22.13 33.01
N SER A 386 -4.21 -22.87 32.13
CA SER A 386 -2.97 -22.37 31.54
C SER A 386 -3.24 -21.10 30.71
N PRO A 387 -2.26 -20.20 30.57
CA PRO A 387 -2.39 -19.02 29.69
C PRO A 387 -2.76 -19.39 28.25
N GLU A 388 -2.30 -20.55 27.75
CA GLU A 388 -2.59 -21.06 26.41
C GLU A 388 -4.02 -21.58 26.24
N GLU A 389 -4.58 -22.23 27.25
CA GLU A 389 -6.00 -22.62 27.25
C GLU A 389 -6.90 -21.39 27.28
N THR A 390 -6.51 -20.42 28.11
CA THR A 390 -7.21 -19.14 28.25
C THR A 390 -7.20 -18.38 26.92
N SER A 391 -6.08 -18.34 26.22
CA SER A 391 -5.96 -17.65 24.93
C SER A 391 -6.75 -18.34 23.82
N ARG A 392 -6.75 -19.68 23.78
CA ARG A 392 -7.56 -20.47 22.83
C ARG A 392 -9.05 -20.27 23.07
N TRP A 393 -9.50 -20.34 24.33
CA TRP A 393 -10.89 -20.09 24.70
C TRP A 393 -11.32 -18.67 24.33
N LEU A 394 -10.55 -17.67 24.74
CA LEU A 394 -10.85 -16.26 24.44
C LEU A 394 -10.94 -16.01 22.94
N ARG A 395 -10.03 -16.61 22.16
CA ARG A 395 -10.07 -16.55 20.71
C ARG A 395 -11.39 -17.11 20.17
N SER A 396 -11.74 -18.35 20.51
CA SER A 396 -12.96 -18.98 19.99
C SER A 396 -14.23 -18.21 20.34
N GLU A 397 -14.36 -17.74 21.58
CA GLU A 397 -15.55 -16.99 22.01
C GLU A 397 -15.67 -15.63 21.32
N VAL A 398 -14.56 -14.90 21.19
CA VAL A 398 -14.54 -13.59 20.52
C VAL A 398 -14.78 -13.74 19.01
N GLU A 399 -14.17 -14.72 18.35
CA GLU A 399 -14.38 -14.98 16.92
C GLU A 399 -15.85 -15.33 16.63
N ASN A 400 -16.46 -16.20 17.43
CA ASN A 400 -17.87 -16.56 17.32
C ASN A 400 -18.79 -15.34 17.54
N TRP A 401 -18.49 -14.51 18.54
CA TRP A 401 -19.27 -13.32 18.82
C TRP A 401 -19.15 -12.26 17.72
N LEU A 402 -17.94 -12.02 17.22
CA LEU A 402 -17.71 -11.11 16.10
C LEU A 402 -18.46 -11.57 14.86
N LEU A 403 -18.42 -12.87 14.54
CA LEU A 403 -19.18 -13.44 13.44
C LEU A 403 -20.69 -13.21 13.62
N ALA A 404 -21.23 -13.43 14.82
CA ALA A 404 -22.64 -13.23 15.11
C ALA A 404 -23.08 -11.76 15.00
N LYS A 405 -22.23 -10.81 15.40
CA LYS A 405 -22.57 -9.36 15.38
C LYS A 405 -22.30 -8.68 14.06
N SER A 406 -21.22 -9.02 13.38
CA SER A 406 -20.78 -8.33 12.15
C SER A 406 -21.03 -9.13 10.88
N GLY A 407 -21.35 -10.43 10.98
CA GLY A 407 -21.42 -11.34 9.83
C GLY A 407 -20.07 -11.54 9.12
N CYS A 408 -18.95 -11.18 9.77
CA CYS A 408 -17.61 -11.28 9.19
C CYS A 408 -16.79 -12.31 9.96
N GLU A 409 -16.13 -13.22 9.24
CA GLU A 409 -15.17 -14.15 9.84
C GLU A 409 -13.86 -13.40 10.14
N VAL A 410 -13.64 -13.07 11.41
CA VAL A 410 -12.44 -12.37 11.90
C VAL A 410 -11.58 -13.36 12.68
N THR A 411 -10.28 -13.33 12.47
CA THR A 411 -9.30 -14.07 13.26
C THR A 411 -8.78 -13.20 14.41
N PHE A 412 -9.07 -13.61 15.64
CA PHE A 412 -8.68 -12.88 16.85
C PHE A 412 -7.40 -13.46 17.47
N ASN A 413 -6.51 -12.59 17.95
CA ASN A 413 -5.29 -13.02 18.65
C ASN A 413 -5.50 -13.02 20.17
N GLY A 414 -6.01 -14.14 20.69
CA GLY A 414 -6.25 -14.31 22.13
C GLY A 414 -4.98 -14.12 22.97
N THR A 415 -3.82 -14.61 22.52
CA THR A 415 -2.56 -14.48 23.26
C THR A 415 -2.12 -13.02 23.39
N ARG A 416 -2.20 -12.25 22.30
CA ARG A 416 -1.87 -10.82 22.30
C ARG A 416 -2.83 -10.02 23.18
N ALA A 417 -4.13 -10.31 23.08
CA ALA A 417 -5.14 -9.63 23.87
C ALA A 417 -4.96 -9.87 25.39
N LEU A 418 -4.57 -11.08 25.80
CA LEU A 418 -4.20 -11.37 27.20
C LEU A 418 -2.96 -10.60 27.64
N ALA A 419 -1.93 -10.51 26.79
CA ALA A 419 -0.73 -9.75 27.09
C ALA A 419 -1.04 -8.24 27.28
N HIS A 420 -1.95 -7.69 26.48
CA HIS A 420 -2.42 -6.31 26.65
C HIS A 420 -3.08 -6.08 28.01
N LEU A 421 -3.95 -7.00 28.45
CA LEU A 421 -4.55 -6.90 29.79
C LEU A 421 -3.52 -6.98 30.90
N GLN A 422 -2.58 -7.92 30.83
CA GLN A 422 -1.52 -8.06 31.82
C GLN A 422 -0.65 -6.80 31.93
N ALA A 423 -0.39 -6.12 30.82
CA ALA A 423 0.35 -4.86 30.81
C ALA A 423 -0.43 -3.70 31.46
N LEU A 424 -1.77 -3.74 31.44
CA LEU A 424 -2.63 -2.69 32.02
C LEU A 424 -2.88 -2.89 33.52
N THR A 425 -2.95 -4.13 34.03
CA THR A 425 -3.29 -4.44 35.43
C THR A 425 -2.46 -3.68 36.47
N PRO A 426 -1.12 -3.53 36.35
CA PRO A 426 -0.32 -2.79 37.34
C PRO A 426 -0.66 -1.30 37.45
N SER A 427 -1.32 -0.73 36.44
CA SER A 427 -1.66 0.69 36.37
C SER A 427 -3.11 1.01 36.79
N MET A 428 -3.92 -0.02 37.02
CA MET A 428 -5.35 0.10 37.30
C MET A 428 -5.60 0.82 38.64
N GLY A 429 -6.31 1.95 38.62
CA GLY A 429 -6.63 2.76 39.82
C GLY A 429 -5.81 4.05 40.01
N LEU A 430 -4.80 4.29 39.17
CA LEU A 430 -4.00 5.53 39.18
C LEU A 430 -4.62 6.67 38.34
N TYR A 431 -5.83 6.48 37.79
CA TYR A 431 -6.41 7.34 36.76
C TYR A 431 -7.89 7.68 36.98
N PRO A 432 -8.36 8.90 36.63
CA PRO A 432 -7.55 10.07 36.26
C PRO A 432 -6.78 10.61 37.46
N PRO A 433 -5.54 11.12 37.29
CA PRO A 433 -4.87 11.79 38.37
C PRO A 433 -5.71 12.99 38.83
N PRO A 434 -5.81 13.26 40.14
CA PRO A 434 -6.50 14.44 40.63
C PRO A 434 -5.88 15.69 40.01
N GLY A 435 -6.71 16.54 39.40
CA GLY A 435 -6.27 17.77 38.73
C GLY A 435 -6.06 17.68 37.21
N PHE A 436 -6.42 16.57 36.55
CA PHE A 436 -6.44 16.54 35.08
C PHE A 436 -7.36 17.65 34.54
N PRO A 437 -6.86 18.59 33.71
CA PRO A 437 -7.67 19.69 33.22
C PRO A 437 -8.82 19.12 32.38
N LYS A 438 -10.04 19.35 32.85
CA LYS A 438 -11.23 19.12 32.03
C LYS A 438 -11.27 20.26 31.01
N LEU A 439 -11.19 19.92 29.72
CA LEU A 439 -11.51 20.89 28.69
C LEU A 439 -12.95 21.34 28.91
N ASP A 440 -13.18 22.66 28.90
CA ASP A 440 -14.53 23.18 28.92
C ASP A 440 -15.30 22.57 27.74
N PRO A 441 -16.50 21.99 27.96
CA PRO A 441 -17.28 21.46 26.86
C PRO A 441 -17.50 22.59 25.85
N VAL A 442 -17.26 22.32 24.56
CA VAL A 442 -17.58 23.25 23.48
C VAL A 442 -19.06 23.58 23.62
N ALA A 443 -19.37 24.81 24.06
CA ALA A 443 -20.75 25.27 24.20
C ALA A 443 -21.42 25.11 22.82
N PRO A 444 -22.58 24.43 22.73
CA PRO A 444 -23.28 24.30 21.45
C PRO A 444 -23.55 25.71 20.94
N ILE A 445 -23.05 26.00 19.73
CA ILE A 445 -23.30 27.26 19.03
C ILE A 445 -24.81 27.46 19.06
N THR A 446 -25.25 28.39 19.90
CA THR A 446 -26.66 28.75 20.00
C THR A 446 -26.89 29.57 18.75
N SER A 447 -27.44 28.95 17.71
CA SER A 447 -27.93 29.66 16.55
C SER A 447 -29.02 30.61 17.03
N GLU A 448 -28.68 31.88 17.26
CA GLU A 448 -29.66 32.93 17.48
C GLU A 448 -30.60 32.95 16.26
N PRO A 449 -31.92 32.79 16.46
CA PRO A 449 -32.87 32.89 15.37
C PRO A 449 -32.95 34.35 14.89
N PRO A 450 -33.16 34.59 13.58
CA PRO A 450 -33.14 35.93 13.02
C PRO A 450 -34.21 36.81 13.66
N GLN A 451 -33.79 37.97 14.16
CA GLN A 451 -34.67 39.00 14.72
C GLN A 451 -35.81 39.32 13.74
N ALA A 452 -37.04 38.99 14.15
CA ALA A 452 -38.24 39.42 13.46
C ALA A 452 -38.36 40.95 13.54
N THR A 453 -38.47 41.57 12.38
CA THR A 453 -38.65 43.01 12.20
C THR A 453 -39.93 43.48 12.92
N PRO A 454 -39.89 44.56 13.72
CA PRO A 454 -41.02 44.96 14.53
C PRO A 454 -42.16 45.51 13.66
N SER A 455 -43.35 44.92 13.80
CA SER A 455 -44.59 45.45 13.25
C SER A 455 -44.95 46.76 13.95
N SER A 456 -44.95 47.83 13.17
CA SER A 456 -45.42 49.16 13.55
C SER A 456 -46.91 49.13 13.86
N ASN A 457 -47.25 49.25 15.14
CA ASN A 457 -48.54 49.75 15.61
C ASN A 457 -48.30 51.10 16.28
N ILE A 458 -48.62 52.20 15.59
CA ILE A 458 -48.87 53.49 16.22
C ILE A 458 -50.14 54.07 15.56
N SER A 459 -51.19 54.12 16.39
CA SER A 459 -52.34 55.03 16.44
C SER A 459 -53.07 55.42 15.16
#